data_AF-A0A0N4ULK8-F1
#
_entry.id   AF-A0A0N4ULK8-F1
#
_cell.length_a   1.000
_cell.length_b   1.000
_cell.length_c   1.000
_cell.angle_alpha   90.00
_cell.angle_beta   90.00
_cell.angle_gamma   90.00
#
_symmetry.space_group_name_H-M   'P 1'
#
loop_
_entity.id
_entity.type
_entity.pdbx_description
1 polymer ?
#
loop_
_entity_poly.entity_id
_entity_poly.type
_entity_poly.pdbx_seq_one_letter_code
_entity_poly.pdbx_strand_id
1 'polypeptide(L)'
;MMNCGDQFFHELQVLCRPGVVERFLPEFPEVCTKVRDTFAGLWGLEGNNKETRDIIADAVTNPHLYVLKQQLEGGAGNYYGSEIAEKLEIMDEEEKAAHILMERIYPESIKNYVIRPSEPVKLINVISELGIYGYLYGSGSFSTKDTIVLKNYNHGHILRSKGENVDKGGVAIGAAVIDSPFLI
;
A
#
# COMPACT_ATOMS: atom_id res chain seq x y z
N MET A 1 14.19 -16.78 12.64
CA MET A 1 12.71 -16.83 12.71
C MET A 1 12.24 -15.42 12.38
N MET A 2 11.88 -15.15 11.12
CA MET A 2 11.17 -13.91 10.79
C MET A 2 9.75 -14.04 11.34
N ASN A 3 9.28 -13.02 12.04
CA ASN A 3 7.95 -13.02 12.62
C ASN A 3 6.91 -12.94 11.50
N CYS A 4 5.80 -13.66 11.63
CA CYS A 4 4.70 -13.64 10.65
C CYS A 4 4.14 -12.22 10.38
N GLY A 5 4.40 -11.26 11.29
CA GLY A 5 4.00 -9.85 11.12
C GLY A 5 4.91 -9.04 10.18
N ASP A 6 6.12 -9.51 9.88
CA ASP A 6 7.12 -8.74 9.13
C ASP A 6 7.07 -9.03 7.62
N GLN A 7 5.94 -9.49 7.06
CA GLN A 7 5.79 -9.83 5.64
C GLN A 7 4.55 -9.21 4.97
N PHE A 8 3.97 -8.17 5.57
CA PHE A 8 2.69 -7.60 5.15
C PHE A 8 2.62 -7.24 3.65
N PHE A 9 3.67 -6.63 3.10
CA PHE A 9 3.68 -6.25 1.69
C PHE A 9 3.91 -7.43 0.76
N HIS A 10 4.67 -8.44 1.19
CA HIS A 10 4.80 -9.69 0.45
C HIS A 10 3.46 -10.43 0.36
N GLU A 11 2.69 -10.50 1.46
CA GLU A 11 1.35 -11.10 1.44
C GLU A 11 0.40 -10.36 0.49
N LEU A 12 0.41 -9.02 0.53
CA LEU A 12 -0.37 -8.21 -0.43
C LEU A 12 0.07 -8.47 -1.87
N GLN A 13 1.37 -8.53 -2.14
CA GLN A 13 1.89 -8.85 -3.47
C GLN A 13 1.44 -10.24 -3.95
N VAL A 14 1.46 -11.24 -3.07
CA VAL A 14 1.00 -12.59 -3.38
C VAL A 14 -0.50 -12.62 -3.67
N LEU A 15 -1.32 -11.87 -2.93
CA LEU A 15 -2.77 -11.75 -3.17
C LEU A 15 -3.07 -11.17 -4.56
N CYS A 16 -2.21 -10.31 -5.11
CA CYS A 16 -2.40 -9.75 -6.45
C CYS A 16 -2.17 -10.76 -7.60
N ARG A 17 -1.49 -11.88 -7.32
CA ARG A 17 -1.23 -12.90 -8.34
C ARG A 17 -2.55 -13.49 -8.87
N PRO A 18 -2.64 -13.86 -10.17
CA PRO A 18 -3.84 -14.45 -10.73
C PRO A 18 -4.29 -15.71 -9.97
N GLY A 19 -5.59 -15.79 -9.65
CA GLY A 19 -6.19 -16.96 -9.00
C GLY A 19 -5.94 -17.09 -7.50
N VAL A 20 -5.21 -16.17 -6.86
CA VAL A 20 -4.91 -16.27 -5.42
C VAL A 20 -6.10 -15.82 -4.56
N VAL A 21 -6.72 -14.69 -4.87
CA VAL A 21 -7.93 -14.21 -4.14
C VAL A 21 -9.05 -15.24 -4.18
N GLU A 22 -9.23 -15.88 -5.33
CA GLU A 22 -10.24 -16.91 -5.58
C GLU A 22 -10.07 -18.16 -4.72
N ARG A 23 -8.85 -18.44 -4.23
CA ARG A 23 -8.63 -19.55 -3.27
C ARG A 23 -9.22 -19.25 -1.90
N PHE A 24 -9.30 -17.97 -1.52
CA PHE A 24 -9.85 -17.54 -0.23
C PHE A 24 -11.34 -17.25 -0.29
N LEU A 25 -11.86 -16.90 -1.47
CA LEU A 25 -13.26 -16.54 -1.69
C LEU A 25 -13.87 -17.33 -2.88
N PRO A 26 -13.78 -18.68 -2.90
CA PRO A 26 -14.18 -19.48 -4.07
C PRO A 26 -15.67 -19.37 -4.40
N GLU A 27 -16.50 -19.08 -3.40
CA GLU A 27 -17.95 -18.94 -3.55
C GLU A 27 -18.38 -17.52 -3.97
N PHE A 28 -17.45 -16.57 -4.08
CA PHE A 28 -17.75 -15.15 -4.29
C PHE A 28 -16.98 -14.53 -5.47
N PRO A 29 -17.16 -15.01 -6.71
CA PRO A 29 -16.41 -14.53 -7.87
C PRO A 29 -16.54 -13.02 -8.11
N GLU A 30 -17.75 -12.45 -7.93
CA GLU A 30 -17.94 -11.00 -8.07
C GLU A 30 -17.19 -10.18 -7.01
N VAL A 31 -17.03 -10.74 -5.80
CA VAL A 31 -16.25 -10.11 -4.73
C VAL A 31 -14.76 -10.18 -5.07
N CYS A 32 -14.29 -11.30 -5.62
CA CYS A 32 -12.92 -11.42 -6.12
C CYS A 32 -12.61 -10.35 -7.16
N THR A 33 -13.50 -10.12 -8.13
CA THR A 33 -13.35 -9.03 -9.11
C THR A 33 -13.23 -7.68 -8.42
N LYS A 34 -14.17 -7.32 -7.54
CA LYS A 34 -14.15 -6.04 -6.81
C LYS A 34 -12.88 -5.84 -5.98
N VAL A 35 -12.37 -6.90 -5.35
CA VAL A 35 -11.12 -6.85 -4.59
C VAL A 35 -9.95 -6.58 -5.53
N ARG A 36 -9.86 -7.31 -6.65
CA ARG A 36 -8.79 -7.14 -7.63
C ARG A 36 -8.80 -5.76 -8.29
N ASP A 37 -9.97 -5.17 -8.49
CA ASP A 37 -10.13 -3.81 -9.03
C ASP A 37 -9.50 -2.73 -8.13
N THR A 38 -9.23 -3.04 -6.86
CA THR A 38 -8.54 -2.11 -5.92
C THR A 38 -7.02 -2.25 -5.95
N PHE A 39 -6.47 -3.24 -6.65
CA PHE A 39 -5.04 -3.50 -6.65
C PHE A 39 -4.32 -2.56 -7.62
N ALA A 40 -3.26 -1.93 -7.12
CA ALA A 40 -2.22 -1.36 -7.98
C ALA A 40 -1.24 -2.46 -8.42
N GLY A 41 -0.37 -2.16 -9.38
CA GLY A 41 0.74 -3.04 -9.73
C GLY A 41 1.63 -3.34 -8.52
N LEU A 42 1.88 -4.63 -8.26
CA LEU A 42 2.67 -5.11 -7.13
C LEU A 42 3.58 -6.24 -7.61
N TRP A 43 4.90 -6.05 -7.48
CA TRP A 43 5.91 -6.98 -7.97
C TRP A 43 6.86 -7.38 -6.85
N GLY A 44 6.97 -8.69 -6.67
CA GLY A 44 8.00 -9.29 -5.83
C GLY A 44 9.35 -9.18 -6.52
N LEU A 45 10.40 -8.96 -5.73
CA LEU A 45 11.77 -8.86 -6.23
C LEU A 45 12.58 -10.13 -5.92
N GLU A 46 11.90 -11.21 -5.56
CA GLU A 46 12.53 -12.50 -5.33
C GLU A 46 12.94 -13.19 -6.64
N GLY A 47 14.17 -13.72 -6.64
CA GLY A 47 14.71 -14.51 -7.74
C GLY A 47 15.15 -13.68 -8.95
N ASN A 48 15.75 -14.37 -9.92
CA ASN A 48 16.40 -13.75 -11.09
C ASN A 48 15.73 -14.14 -12.42
N ASN A 49 14.41 -14.33 -12.40
CA ASN A 49 13.66 -14.64 -13.61
C ASN A 49 13.59 -13.40 -14.54
N LYS A 50 13.05 -13.57 -15.76
CA LYS A 50 12.98 -12.46 -16.72
C LYS A 50 12.06 -11.33 -16.23
N GLU A 51 10.92 -11.67 -15.63
CA GLU A 51 9.94 -10.69 -15.14
C GLU A 51 10.53 -9.81 -14.03
N THR A 52 11.20 -10.42 -13.04
CA THR A 52 11.87 -9.68 -11.96
C THR A 52 12.97 -8.76 -12.50
N ARG A 53 13.77 -9.21 -13.48
CA ARG A 53 14.80 -8.37 -14.10
C ARG A 53 14.21 -7.21 -14.90
N ASP A 54 13.14 -7.45 -15.64
CA ASP A 54 12.49 -6.44 -16.46
C ASP A 54 11.88 -5.34 -15.58
N ILE A 55 11.18 -5.71 -14.48
CA ILE A 55 10.58 -4.71 -13.58
C ILE A 55 11.63 -3.92 -12.79
N ILE A 56 12.72 -4.56 -12.37
CA ILE A 56 13.85 -3.85 -11.72
C ILE A 56 14.47 -2.85 -12.70
N ALA A 57 14.73 -3.27 -13.95
CA ALA A 57 15.30 -2.40 -14.96
C ALA A 57 14.38 -1.20 -15.28
N ASP A 58 13.07 -1.43 -15.36
CA ASP A 58 12.10 -0.35 -15.56
C ASP A 58 12.04 0.59 -14.35
N ALA A 59 12.08 0.08 -13.12
CA ALA A 59 12.09 0.91 -11.91
C ALA A 59 13.39 1.73 -11.74
N VAL A 60 14.54 1.20 -12.18
CA VAL A 60 15.80 1.97 -12.22
C VAL A 60 15.72 3.08 -13.26
N THR A 61 15.12 2.81 -14.43
CA THR A 61 14.98 3.79 -15.53
C THR A 61 13.91 4.85 -15.23
N ASN A 62 12.80 4.44 -14.65
CA ASN A 62 11.60 5.23 -14.41
C ASN A 62 11.18 5.22 -12.93
N PRO A 63 12.06 5.63 -11.99
CA PRO A 63 11.81 5.43 -10.56
C PRO A 63 10.60 6.19 -10.02
N HIS A 64 10.19 7.27 -10.69
CA HIS A 64 8.99 8.02 -10.34
C HIS A 64 7.71 7.18 -10.51
N LEU A 65 7.69 6.13 -11.31
CA LEU A 65 6.50 5.28 -11.49
C LEU A 65 6.31 4.27 -10.35
N TYR A 66 7.24 4.21 -9.40
CA TYR A 66 7.27 3.17 -8.38
C TYR A 66 7.44 3.71 -6.96
N VAL A 67 7.15 2.83 -6.00
CA VAL A 67 7.55 2.93 -4.60
C VAL A 67 8.20 1.60 -4.24
N LEU A 68 9.45 1.65 -3.77
CA LEU A 68 10.13 0.47 -3.25
C LEU A 68 9.81 0.36 -1.76
N LYS A 69 9.16 -0.75 -1.36
CA LYS A 69 8.71 -0.95 0.01
C LYS A 69 9.47 -2.07 0.66
N GLN A 70 10.13 -1.77 1.77
CA GLN A 70 10.60 -2.78 2.70
C GLN A 70 9.41 -3.39 3.44
N GLN A 71 9.54 -4.62 3.93
CA GLN A 71 8.53 -5.28 4.77
C GLN A 71 8.42 -4.67 6.19
N LEU A 72 8.12 -3.37 6.30
CA LEU A 72 7.96 -2.65 7.55
C LEU A 72 6.62 -1.91 7.61
N GLU A 73 5.95 -1.93 8.76
CA GLU A 73 4.73 -1.17 8.98
C GLU A 73 4.98 0.35 9.12
N GLY A 74 3.94 1.15 8.91
CA GLY A 74 3.98 2.60 9.12
C GLY A 74 4.69 3.42 8.02
N GLY A 75 5.20 2.77 6.96
CA GLY A 75 5.77 3.43 5.79
C GLY A 75 7.16 4.05 6.01
N ALA A 76 7.80 3.77 7.15
CA ALA A 76 9.15 4.26 7.44
C ALA A 76 10.23 3.69 6.52
N GLY A 77 9.98 2.51 5.91
CA GLY A 77 10.89 1.81 5.01
C GLY A 77 10.56 1.96 3.52
N ASN A 78 9.80 2.99 3.12
CA ASN A 78 9.49 3.24 1.71
C ASN A 78 10.54 4.17 1.08
N TYR A 79 11.03 3.82 -0.10
CA TYR A 79 11.91 4.64 -0.92
C TYR A 79 11.17 5.18 -2.15
N TYR A 80 11.54 6.38 -2.59
CA TYR A 80 10.85 7.13 -3.64
C TYR A 80 11.86 7.80 -4.58
N GLY A 81 11.50 7.97 -5.85
CA GLY A 81 12.32 8.71 -6.80
C GLY A 81 13.72 8.10 -6.95
N SER A 82 14.75 8.94 -7.08
CA SER A 82 16.12 8.48 -7.33
C SER A 82 16.63 7.48 -6.27
N GLU A 83 16.15 7.56 -5.02
CA GLU A 83 16.52 6.60 -3.96
C GLU A 83 16.15 5.15 -4.33
N ILE A 84 15.11 4.92 -5.14
CA ILE A 84 14.76 3.58 -5.62
C ILE A 84 15.86 3.01 -6.50
N ALA A 85 16.35 3.79 -7.47
CA ALA A 85 17.40 3.36 -8.39
C ALA A 85 18.70 3.10 -7.62
N GLU A 86 19.09 4.04 -6.75
CA GLU A 86 20.28 3.90 -5.90
C GLU A 86 20.22 2.65 -5.02
N LYS A 87 19.05 2.35 -4.43
CA LYS A 87 18.86 1.16 -3.60
C LYS A 87 18.91 -0.13 -4.42
N LEU A 88 18.21 -0.20 -5.55
CA LEU A 88 18.17 -1.40 -6.38
C LEU A 88 19.55 -1.76 -6.98
N GLU A 89 20.42 -0.77 -7.19
CA GLU A 89 21.80 -0.98 -7.66
C GLU A 89 22.71 -1.61 -6.60
N ILE A 90 22.53 -1.26 -5.33
CA ILE A 90 23.41 -1.73 -4.24
C ILE A 90 22.89 -2.95 -3.51
N MET A 91 21.58 -3.22 -3.58
CA MET A 91 20.95 -4.34 -2.88
C MET A 91 21.44 -5.69 -3.41
N ASP A 92 21.76 -6.60 -2.50
CA ASP A 92 21.94 -8.00 -2.85
C ASP A 92 20.60 -8.72 -3.11
N GLU A 93 20.66 -10.00 -3.47
CA GLU A 93 19.46 -10.78 -3.80
C GLU A 93 18.56 -11.05 -2.58
N GLU A 94 19.12 -11.12 -1.38
CA GLU A 94 18.36 -11.31 -0.14
C GLU A 94 17.65 -10.01 0.25
N GLU A 95 18.34 -8.88 0.14
CA GLU A 95 17.77 -7.55 0.34
C GLU A 95 16.65 -7.28 -0.65
N LYS A 96 16.83 -7.60 -1.95
CA LYS A 96 15.76 -7.49 -2.95
C LYS A 96 14.56 -8.35 -2.56
N ALA A 97 14.76 -9.61 -2.20
CA ALA A 97 13.67 -10.50 -1.77
C ALA A 97 12.91 -9.98 -0.53
N ALA A 98 13.53 -9.13 0.29
CA ALA A 98 12.91 -8.44 1.42
C ALA A 98 12.17 -7.14 1.04
N HIS A 99 12.04 -6.83 -0.26
CA HIS A 99 11.32 -5.68 -0.78
C HIS A 99 10.32 -6.06 -1.86
N ILE A 100 9.36 -5.17 -2.10
CA ILE A 100 8.50 -5.20 -3.27
C ILE A 100 8.56 -3.87 -4.00
N LEU A 101 8.31 -3.89 -5.30
CA LEU A 101 7.93 -2.69 -6.05
C LEU A 101 6.41 -2.60 -6.06
N MET A 102 5.90 -1.40 -5.79
CA MET A 102 4.51 -1.05 -5.97
C MET A 102 4.42 0.09 -6.99
N GLU A 103 3.43 0.02 -7.88
CA GLU A 103 3.06 1.13 -8.75
C GLU A 103 2.74 2.36 -7.91
N ARG A 104 3.34 3.50 -8.27
CA ARG A 104 3.05 4.76 -7.60
C ARG A 104 1.70 5.28 -8.08
N ILE A 105 0.76 5.39 -7.14
CA ILE A 105 -0.54 6.01 -7.39
C ILE A 105 -0.36 7.53 -7.42
N TYR A 106 -0.96 8.18 -8.43
CA TYR A 106 -0.99 9.63 -8.63
C TYR A 106 -2.44 10.14 -8.52
N PRO A 107 -2.95 10.43 -7.30
CA PRO A 107 -4.27 11.00 -7.12
C PRO A 107 -4.39 12.40 -7.71
N GLU A 108 -5.61 12.86 -7.94
CA GLU A 108 -5.87 14.25 -8.31
C GLU A 108 -5.39 15.19 -7.19
N SER A 109 -4.70 16.25 -7.61
CA SER A 109 -4.19 17.29 -6.72
C SER A 109 -5.20 18.43 -6.62
N ILE A 110 -5.59 18.76 -5.38
CA ILE A 110 -6.62 19.76 -5.10
C ILE A 110 -6.05 20.85 -4.19
N LYS A 111 -6.38 22.11 -4.44
CA LYS A 111 -6.01 23.20 -3.52
C LYS A 111 -6.80 23.10 -2.22
N ASN A 112 -6.10 23.04 -1.10
CA ASN A 112 -6.71 23.01 0.23
C ASN A 112 -5.88 23.81 1.25
N TYR A 113 -6.52 24.22 2.35
CA TYR A 113 -5.85 24.89 3.46
C TYR A 113 -5.30 23.84 4.43
N VAL A 114 -4.01 23.91 4.70
CA VAL A 114 -3.34 23.07 5.70
C VAL A 114 -3.08 23.90 6.95
N ILE A 115 -3.61 23.41 8.07
CA ILE A 115 -3.49 24.04 9.39
C ILE A 115 -2.69 23.10 10.30
N ARG A 116 -1.62 23.61 10.89
CA ARG A 116 -0.80 22.90 11.87
C ARG A 116 -0.59 23.78 13.11
N PRO A 117 -0.44 23.19 14.31
CA PRO A 117 -0.16 23.96 15.52
C PRO A 117 1.09 24.83 15.36
N SER A 118 1.00 26.10 15.75
CA SER A 118 2.13 27.05 15.73
C SER A 118 2.77 27.30 14.35
N GLU A 119 2.10 26.93 13.25
CA GLU A 119 2.51 27.27 11.90
C GLU A 119 1.50 28.23 11.24
N PRO A 120 1.95 29.12 10.33
CA PRO A 120 1.04 29.87 9.48
C PRO A 120 0.16 28.92 8.65
N VAL A 121 -1.10 29.28 8.46
CA VAL A 121 -2.00 28.58 7.55
C VAL A 121 -1.46 28.68 6.12
N LYS A 122 -1.43 27.56 5.40
CA LYS A 122 -0.90 27.49 4.03
C LYS A 122 -2.00 27.01 3.08
N LEU A 123 -2.23 27.74 1.99
CA LEU A 123 -3.02 27.25 0.86
C LEU A 123 -2.06 26.54 -0.09
N ILE A 124 -2.18 25.22 -0.18
CA ILE A 124 -1.30 24.40 -1.02
C ILE A 124 -2.11 23.37 -1.81
N ASN A 125 -1.48 22.79 -2.81
CA ASN A 125 -1.96 21.60 -3.48
C ASN A 125 -1.75 20.38 -2.57
N VAL A 126 -2.81 19.60 -2.36
CA VAL A 126 -2.79 18.38 -1.57
C VAL A 126 -3.29 17.19 -2.37
N ILE A 127 -2.81 16.02 -1.99
CA ILE A 127 -3.37 14.73 -2.37
C ILE A 127 -3.86 14.02 -1.12
N SER A 128 -4.93 13.23 -1.27
CA SER A 128 -5.61 12.58 -0.17
C SER A 128 -5.57 11.06 -0.27
N GLU A 129 -5.51 10.41 0.88
CA GLU A 129 -5.56 8.96 1.05
C GLU A 129 -6.75 8.61 1.96
N LEU A 130 -7.72 7.88 1.39
CA LEU A 130 -8.92 7.43 2.09
C LEU A 130 -8.68 6.09 2.77
N GLY A 131 -8.84 6.05 4.08
CA GLY A 131 -8.90 4.83 4.88
C GLY A 131 -10.34 4.50 5.27
N ILE A 132 -10.74 3.24 5.12
CA ILE A 132 -12.05 2.73 5.55
C ILE A 132 -11.83 1.79 6.74
N TYR A 133 -12.55 2.03 7.83
CA TYR A 133 -12.49 1.16 8.99
C TYR A 133 -13.45 -0.02 8.81
N GLY A 134 -12.95 -1.23 9.08
CA GLY A 134 -13.73 -2.46 9.11
C GLY A 134 -13.57 -3.18 10.43
N TYR A 135 -14.62 -3.86 10.87
CA TYR A 135 -14.55 -4.78 12.00
C TYR A 135 -15.22 -6.11 11.64
N LEU A 136 -14.57 -7.19 12.05
CA LEU A 136 -15.09 -8.55 11.96
C LEU A 136 -14.90 -9.22 13.31
N TYR A 137 -15.94 -9.90 13.79
CA TYR A 137 -15.80 -10.78 14.95
C TYR A 137 -16.68 -12.01 14.81
N GLY A 138 -16.24 -13.06 15.47
CA GLY A 138 -16.81 -14.39 15.35
C GLY A 138 -15.88 -15.43 15.98
N SER A 139 -16.05 -16.68 15.59
CA SER A 139 -15.19 -17.77 15.99
C SER A 139 -14.39 -18.25 14.79
N GLY A 140 -13.05 -18.14 14.87
CA GLY A 140 -12.15 -18.70 13.88
C GLY A 140 -12.12 -20.22 13.97
N SER A 141 -11.81 -20.86 12.83
CA SER A 141 -11.52 -22.28 12.73
C SER A 141 -10.45 -22.51 11.68
N PHE A 142 -9.72 -23.63 11.78
CA PHE A 142 -8.81 -24.10 10.72
C PHE A 142 -9.57 -24.63 9.50
N SER A 143 -10.85 -24.95 9.66
CA SER A 143 -11.77 -25.34 8.58
C SER A 143 -12.69 -24.16 8.28
N THR A 144 -12.67 -23.67 7.04
CA THR A 144 -13.50 -22.55 6.58
C THR A 144 -15.00 -22.81 6.77
N LYS A 145 -15.42 -24.08 6.77
CA LYS A 145 -16.81 -24.50 6.99
C LYS A 145 -17.28 -24.29 8.44
N ASP A 146 -16.34 -24.28 9.39
CA ASP A 146 -16.62 -24.15 10.81
C ASP A 146 -16.33 -22.72 11.33
N THR A 147 -15.84 -21.84 10.45
CA THR A 147 -15.67 -20.42 10.77
C THR A 147 -17.04 -19.77 10.91
N ILE A 148 -17.29 -19.19 12.08
CA ILE A 148 -18.54 -18.47 12.36
C ILE A 148 -18.24 -16.98 12.30
N VAL A 149 -18.88 -16.26 11.37
CA VAL A 149 -18.83 -14.80 11.32
C VAL A 149 -20.11 -14.26 11.97
N LEU A 150 -19.99 -13.64 13.15
CA LEU A 150 -21.12 -13.04 13.85
C LEU A 150 -21.42 -11.63 13.33
N LYS A 151 -20.38 -10.87 13.01
CA LYS A 151 -20.48 -9.60 12.31
C LYS A 151 -19.28 -9.38 11.39
N ASN A 152 -19.58 -8.75 10.26
CA ASN A 152 -18.61 -8.19 9.32
C ASN A 152 -19.21 -6.87 8.81
N TYR A 153 -18.60 -5.74 9.17
CA TYR A 153 -19.13 -4.42 8.85
C TYR A 153 -17.98 -3.45 8.56
N ASN A 154 -18.19 -2.57 7.59
CA ASN A 154 -17.42 -1.34 7.44
C ASN A 154 -18.12 -0.22 8.23
N HIS A 155 -17.39 0.51 9.07
CA HIS A 155 -17.96 1.59 9.86
C HIS A 155 -16.96 2.71 10.13
N GLY A 156 -17.20 3.86 9.49
CA GLY A 156 -16.34 5.03 9.60
C GLY A 156 -15.24 5.06 8.55
N HIS A 157 -14.58 6.20 8.47
CA HIS A 157 -13.49 6.47 7.55
C HIS A 157 -12.53 7.47 8.17
N ILE A 158 -11.36 7.58 7.56
CA ILE A 158 -10.38 8.63 7.81
C ILE A 158 -9.85 9.11 6.46
N LEU A 159 -9.83 10.41 6.24
CA LEU A 159 -9.12 11.00 5.12
C LEU A 159 -7.84 11.63 5.66
N ARG A 160 -6.72 11.32 5.02
CA ARG A 160 -5.42 11.95 5.33
C ARG A 160 -4.98 12.70 4.10
N SER A 161 -4.65 13.98 4.26
CA SER A 161 -4.17 14.82 3.17
C SER A 161 -2.74 15.25 3.44
N LYS A 162 -1.92 15.28 2.40
CA LYS A 162 -0.53 15.76 2.44
C LYS A 162 -0.25 16.63 1.23
N GLY A 163 0.79 17.47 1.30
CA GLY A 163 1.21 18.23 0.13
C GLY A 163 1.54 17.29 -1.03
N GLU A 164 1.21 17.67 -2.26
CA GLU A 164 1.37 16.82 -3.45
C GLU A 164 2.82 16.32 -3.66
N ASN A 165 3.80 17.12 -3.24
CA ASN A 165 5.24 16.83 -3.36
C ASN A 165 5.82 16.14 -2.11
N VAL A 166 4.99 15.70 -1.17
CA VAL A 166 5.45 15.02 0.06
C VAL A 166 5.32 13.51 -0.13
N ASP A 167 6.44 12.80 -0.16
CA ASP A 167 6.44 11.34 -0.35
C ASP A 167 5.93 10.60 0.89
N LYS A 168 6.43 10.97 2.08
CA LYS A 168 6.03 10.32 3.34
C LYS A 168 4.56 10.60 3.68
N GLY A 169 3.88 9.57 4.16
CA GLY A 169 2.53 9.68 4.73
C GLY A 169 2.57 9.72 6.25
N GLY A 170 1.40 9.76 6.87
CA GLY A 170 1.25 9.62 8.32
C GLY A 170 1.08 10.94 9.05
N VAL A 171 0.02 11.00 9.85
CA VAL A 171 -0.32 12.16 10.68
C VAL A 171 0.59 12.23 11.90
N ALA A 172 0.88 11.07 12.52
CA ALA A 172 1.69 10.98 13.74
C ALA A 172 3.13 11.51 13.56
N ILE A 173 3.69 11.39 12.36
CA ILE A 173 5.04 11.91 12.03
C ILE A 173 5.02 13.32 11.44
N GLY A 174 3.85 13.97 11.39
CA GLY A 174 3.69 15.33 10.89
C GLY A 174 3.68 15.48 9.36
N ALA A 175 3.75 14.38 8.59
CA ALA A 175 3.77 14.45 7.13
C ALA A 175 2.37 14.76 6.53
N ALA A 176 1.32 14.19 7.11
CA ALA A 176 -0.07 14.42 6.70
C ALA A 176 -0.86 15.26 7.74
N VAL A 177 -2.05 15.70 7.35
CA VAL A 177 -3.11 16.24 8.22
C VAL A 177 -4.37 15.39 8.08
N ILE A 178 -5.25 15.48 9.09
CA ILE A 178 -6.58 14.88 9.03
C ILE A 178 -7.47 15.74 8.14
N ASP A 179 -8.32 15.08 7.36
CA ASP A 179 -9.23 15.70 6.41
C ASP A 179 -10.60 14.98 6.47
N SER A 180 -11.58 15.46 5.69
CA SER A 180 -12.90 14.85 5.52
C SER A 180 -13.29 14.76 4.04
N PRO A 181 -13.85 13.64 3.58
CA PRO A 181 -14.26 13.51 2.19
C PRO A 181 -15.47 14.39 1.91
N PHE A 182 -15.40 15.18 0.83
CA PHE A 182 -16.55 15.86 0.25
C PHE A 182 -17.02 15.07 -0.97
N LEU A 183 -18.22 14.48 -0.90
CA LEU A 183 -18.79 13.71 -2.00
C LEU A 183 -19.30 14.67 -3.08
N ILE A 184 -18.84 14.46 -4.31
CA ILE A 184 -19.22 15.23 -5.51
C ILE A 184 -20.21 14.46 -6.37
#